data_AF-A0A954JTH4-F1
#
_entry.id   AF-A0A954JTH4-F1
#
_cell.length_a   1.000
_cell.length_b   1.000
_cell.length_c   1.000
_cell.angle_alpha   90.00
_cell.angle_beta   90.00
_cell.angle_gamma   90.00
#
_symmetry.space_group_name_H-M   'P 1'
#
loop_
_entity.id
_entity.type
_entity.pdbx_description
1 polymer ?
#
loop_
_entity_poly.entity_id
_entity_poly.type
_entity_poly.pdbx_seq_one_letter_code
_entity_poly.pdbx_strand_id
1 'polypeptide(L)'
;MMTRRDWLASVAAAYGSISQSVNAAPAKPVETKTVAAVVSIYERKTHADVLIGKILEGWKQDGGAGPALKLASLYVDQVSDLDLSRQMAEKYNVPIFDSIEKAVTVGTDRIPVDGVISIGEHGEYPINSKGQQLYPRRRFFKEITDTFQKYQRVVPVFNDKHPGPVWADAKWMYDRAQEMKVPFMAGSSLPLTQRKPELNLPLGSDIEAAVGIGYSELDRYGFHALECFQCLVERRQGAESGVEWVQYLDGDAMWNVLDEGLVSPDLFNAALAAVPKVRQGDVRDDPDAGLFLFRYNDGFLGALFM
;
A
#
# COMPACT_ATOMS: atom_id res chain seq x y z
N MET A 1 31.82 -15.18 -42.78
CA MET A 1 30.58 -14.54 -42.33
C MET A 1 30.71 -14.29 -40.83
N MET A 2 30.71 -13.03 -40.41
CA MET A 2 30.60 -12.65 -38.99
C MET A 2 29.15 -12.75 -38.53
N THR A 3 28.91 -13.24 -37.32
CA THR A 3 27.57 -13.29 -36.74
C THR A 3 27.27 -11.99 -35.96
N ARG A 4 25.99 -11.70 -35.71
CA ARG A 4 25.55 -10.52 -34.91
C ARG A 4 26.17 -10.49 -33.50
N ARG A 5 26.59 -11.62 -32.95
CA ARG A 5 27.28 -11.73 -31.65
C ARG A 5 28.73 -11.24 -31.72
N ASP A 6 29.40 -11.46 -32.86
CA ASP A 6 30.80 -11.03 -33.06
C ASP A 6 30.91 -9.52 -33.27
N TRP A 7 29.85 -8.89 -33.81
CA TRP A 7 29.77 -7.43 -33.98
C TRP A 7 29.53 -6.68 -32.66
N LEU A 8 28.75 -7.24 -31.74
CA LEU A 8 28.50 -6.61 -30.42
C LEU A 8 29.71 -6.69 -29.47
N ALA A 9 30.54 -7.74 -29.60
CA ALA A 9 31.76 -7.87 -28.81
C ALA A 9 32.90 -6.94 -29.29
N SER A 10 32.90 -6.54 -30.57
CA SER A 10 33.97 -5.72 -31.17
C SER A 10 33.75 -4.21 -31.06
N VAL A 11 32.53 -3.75 -30.75
CA VAL A 11 32.25 -2.33 -30.47
C VAL A 11 32.64 -1.93 -29.03
N ALA A 12 32.89 -2.90 -28.14
CA ALA A 12 33.29 -2.64 -26.75
C ALA A 12 34.78 -2.29 -26.56
N ALA A 13 35.59 -2.24 -27.62
CA ALA A 13 37.05 -2.10 -27.50
C ALA A 13 37.67 -0.85 -28.19
N ALA A 14 36.87 0.09 -28.73
CA ALA A 14 37.41 1.24 -29.49
C ALA A 14 37.03 2.64 -28.98
N TYR A 15 36.41 2.76 -27.81
CA TYR A 15 36.39 4.01 -27.06
C TYR A 15 36.94 3.75 -25.67
N GLY A 16 38.21 4.13 -25.50
CA GLY A 16 38.88 4.09 -24.21
C GLY A 16 38.11 4.88 -23.16
N SER A 17 37.89 4.22 -22.03
CA SER A 17 38.10 4.77 -20.68
C SER A 17 37.95 6.30 -20.56
N ILE A 18 36.71 6.75 -20.52
CA ILE A 18 36.29 7.59 -19.39
C ILE A 18 35.22 6.76 -18.68
N SER A 19 35.69 5.83 -17.85
CA SER A 19 34.89 5.42 -16.71
C SER A 19 34.72 6.68 -15.87
N GLN A 20 33.65 7.43 -16.11
CA GLN A 20 33.04 8.14 -15.00
C GLN A 20 32.56 7.02 -14.09
N SER A 21 33.43 6.63 -13.16
CA SER A 21 32.96 6.17 -11.87
C SER A 21 31.98 7.26 -11.44
N VAL A 22 30.69 6.96 -11.59
CA VAL A 22 29.68 7.66 -10.83
C VAL A 22 30.01 7.25 -9.39
N ASN A 23 30.96 7.98 -8.78
CA ASN A 23 31.08 8.03 -7.35
C ASN A 23 29.74 8.60 -6.92
N ALA A 24 28.78 7.70 -6.69
CA ALA A 24 27.60 8.01 -5.91
C ALA A 24 28.18 8.61 -4.63
N ALA A 25 28.03 9.93 -4.48
CA ALA A 25 28.42 10.60 -3.25
C ALA A 25 27.80 9.77 -2.11
N PRO A 26 28.57 9.45 -1.05
CA PRO A 26 28.02 8.69 0.07
C PRO A 26 26.70 9.36 0.46
N ALA A 27 25.62 8.60 0.37
CA ALA A 27 24.29 9.13 0.66
C ALA A 27 24.37 9.82 2.02
N LYS A 28 23.98 11.10 2.09
CA LYS A 28 23.99 11.84 3.36
C LYS A 28 23.24 10.97 4.39
N PRO A 29 23.80 10.78 5.60
CA PRO A 29 23.10 10.05 6.65
C PRO A 29 21.70 10.64 6.82
N VAL A 30 20.67 9.81 6.65
CA VAL A 30 19.28 10.25 6.86
C VAL A 30 19.12 10.52 8.36
N GLU A 31 18.78 11.76 8.70
CA GLU A 31 18.54 12.16 10.08
C GLU A 31 17.38 11.35 10.66
N THR A 32 17.60 10.73 11.83
CA THR A 32 16.56 9.95 12.51
C THR A 32 15.40 10.85 12.94
N LYS A 33 14.18 10.50 12.53
CA LYS A 33 12.95 11.21 12.93
C LYS A 33 12.17 10.44 13.99
N THR A 34 11.51 11.15 14.88
CA THR A 34 10.72 10.56 15.96
C THR A 34 9.27 10.36 15.54
N VAL A 35 8.68 9.21 15.89
CA VAL A 35 7.29 8.90 15.52
C VAL A 35 6.50 8.37 16.71
N ALA A 36 5.23 8.76 16.80
CA ALA A 36 4.25 8.08 17.64
C ALA A 36 3.59 6.95 16.84
N ALA A 37 3.33 5.81 17.46
CA ALA A 37 2.54 4.74 16.86
C ALA A 37 1.15 4.65 17.50
N VAL A 38 0.13 4.53 16.66
CA VAL A 38 -1.27 4.36 17.04
C VAL A 38 -1.74 3.08 16.37
N VAL A 39 -1.91 2.00 17.14
CA VAL A 39 -2.20 0.67 16.59
C VAL A 39 -3.47 0.06 17.19
N SER A 40 -4.19 -0.74 16.40
CA SER A 40 -5.34 -1.51 16.87
C SER A 40 -4.92 -2.61 17.85
N ILE A 41 -4.03 -3.50 17.42
CA ILE A 41 -3.40 -4.54 18.24
C ILE A 41 -1.91 -4.60 17.94
N TYR A 42 -1.13 -5.23 18.83
CA TYR A 42 0.27 -5.56 18.58
C TYR A 42 0.54 -7.00 18.98
N GLU A 43 0.42 -7.90 18.01
CA GLU A 43 0.72 -9.34 18.16
C GLU A 43 1.68 -9.80 17.06
N ARG A 44 2.24 -11.00 17.22
CA ARG A 44 3.19 -11.55 16.25
C ARG A 44 2.57 -11.66 14.85
N LYS A 45 3.29 -11.24 13.81
CA LYS A 45 2.87 -11.20 12.38
C LYS A 45 1.74 -10.23 12.06
N THR A 46 1.28 -9.42 13.01
CA THR A 46 0.39 -8.29 12.69
C THR A 46 1.16 -7.20 11.96
N HIS A 47 0.46 -6.28 11.30
CA HIS A 47 1.11 -5.13 10.67
C HIS A 47 1.85 -4.25 11.69
N ALA A 48 1.35 -4.14 12.93
CA ALA A 48 2.05 -3.47 14.01
C ALA A 48 3.41 -4.13 14.29
N ASP A 49 3.45 -5.47 14.38
CA ASP A 49 4.72 -6.19 14.52
C ASP A 49 5.67 -5.94 13.33
N VAL A 50 5.16 -6.04 12.11
CA VAL A 50 5.97 -5.82 10.90
C VAL A 50 6.57 -4.41 10.84
N LEU A 51 5.79 -3.36 11.13
CA LEU A 51 6.22 -1.98 10.98
C LEU A 51 6.95 -1.47 12.23
N ILE A 52 6.37 -1.65 13.41
CA ILE A 52 6.94 -1.17 14.67
C ILE A 52 8.16 -2.01 15.06
N GLY A 53 8.11 -3.33 14.86
CA GLY A 53 9.26 -4.18 15.10
C GLY A 53 10.47 -3.83 14.22
N LYS A 54 10.28 -3.31 12.98
CA LYS A 54 11.40 -2.82 12.16
C LYS A 54 12.07 -1.57 12.74
N ILE A 55 11.29 -0.70 13.38
CA ILE A 55 11.80 0.49 14.07
C ILE A 55 12.57 0.10 15.33
N LEU A 56 12.07 -0.90 16.08
CA LEU A 56 12.66 -1.32 17.36
C LEU A 56 13.83 -2.29 17.18
N GLU A 57 13.76 -3.20 16.22
CA GLU A 57 14.65 -4.38 16.10
C GLU A 57 15.37 -4.47 14.75
N GLY A 58 15.24 -3.46 13.88
CA GLY A 58 15.90 -3.43 12.57
C GLY A 58 15.16 -4.19 11.47
N TRP A 59 15.68 -4.16 10.23
CA TRP A 59 14.95 -4.63 9.05
C TRP A 59 14.48 -6.10 9.11
N LYS A 60 15.29 -6.98 9.69
CA LYS A 60 15.01 -8.40 9.87
C LYS A 60 14.51 -8.75 11.28
N GLN A 61 14.35 -7.76 12.15
CA GLN A 61 14.03 -7.94 13.57
C GLN A 61 15.05 -8.82 14.33
N ASP A 62 16.32 -8.82 13.91
CA ASP A 62 17.45 -9.52 14.54
C ASP A 62 18.45 -8.54 15.20
N GLY A 63 18.05 -7.27 15.34
CA GLY A 63 18.89 -6.15 15.74
C GLY A 63 19.55 -5.45 14.55
N GLY A 64 20.32 -4.39 14.84
CA GLY A 64 21.06 -3.65 13.80
C GLY A 64 20.24 -2.55 13.13
N ALA A 65 20.55 -2.26 11.87
CA ALA A 65 19.97 -1.11 11.16
C ALA A 65 18.48 -1.32 10.86
N GLY A 66 17.68 -0.31 11.17
CA GLY A 66 16.28 -0.18 10.79
C GLY A 66 16.04 1.04 9.89
N PRO A 67 14.79 1.48 9.73
CA PRO A 67 14.51 2.79 9.14
C PRO A 67 15.14 3.89 10.02
N ALA A 68 15.41 5.05 9.43
CA ALA A 68 15.87 6.24 10.16
C ALA A 68 14.73 6.87 10.98
N LEU A 69 14.11 6.06 11.84
CA LEU A 69 12.99 6.40 12.71
C LEU A 69 13.28 5.94 14.14
N LYS A 70 12.72 6.67 15.11
CA LYS A 70 12.72 6.31 16.53
C LYS A 70 11.28 6.33 17.04
N LEU A 71 10.84 5.23 17.63
CA LEU A 71 9.54 5.16 18.29
C LEU A 71 9.58 5.97 19.59
N ALA A 72 8.74 7.01 19.69
CA ALA A 72 8.67 7.89 20.85
C ALA A 72 7.61 7.46 21.86
N SER A 73 6.53 6.86 21.39
CA SER A 73 5.36 6.48 22.17
C SER A 73 4.47 5.51 21.40
N LEU A 74 3.60 4.82 22.12
CA LEU A 74 2.64 3.87 21.57
C LEU A 74 1.25 4.09 22.19
N TYR A 75 0.22 3.97 21.37
CA TYR A 75 -1.15 3.71 21.78
C TYR A 75 -1.58 2.37 21.19
N VAL A 76 -2.23 1.53 21.99
CA VAL A 76 -2.77 0.23 21.59
C VAL A 76 -4.24 0.17 21.97
N ASP A 77 -5.12 0.03 20.97
CA ASP A 77 -6.56 0.08 21.16
C ASP A 77 -7.11 -1.15 21.89
N GLN A 78 -6.63 -2.34 21.51
CA GLN A 78 -7.05 -3.63 22.05
C GLN A 78 -5.82 -4.43 22.50
N VAL A 79 -5.89 -5.00 23.70
CA VAL A 79 -4.84 -5.84 24.27
C VAL A 79 -5.43 -7.24 24.46
N SER A 80 -4.82 -8.24 23.84
CA SER A 80 -5.21 -9.65 23.93
C SER A 80 -4.18 -10.43 24.78
N ASP A 81 -4.45 -11.72 24.97
CA ASP A 81 -3.50 -12.64 25.63
C ASP A 81 -2.21 -12.88 24.81
N LEU A 82 -2.20 -12.48 23.54
CA LEU A 82 -1.05 -12.58 22.62
C LEU A 82 -0.27 -11.27 22.47
N ASP A 83 -0.59 -10.26 23.29
CA ASP A 83 0.01 -8.94 23.20
C ASP A 83 1.53 -8.97 23.34
N LEU A 84 2.20 -8.34 22.37
CA LEU A 84 3.62 -8.05 22.39
C LEU A 84 3.90 -6.61 22.84
N SER A 85 2.91 -5.71 22.81
CA SER A 85 3.15 -4.28 23.04
C SER A 85 3.81 -4.01 24.39
N ARG A 86 3.33 -4.63 25.48
CA ARG A 86 3.86 -4.35 26.83
C ARG A 86 5.31 -4.78 26.98
N GLN A 87 5.63 -6.00 26.56
CA GLN A 87 6.99 -6.52 26.61
C GLN A 87 7.95 -5.70 25.75
N MET A 88 7.52 -5.35 24.52
CA MET A 88 8.35 -4.57 23.59
C MET A 88 8.56 -3.14 24.09
N ALA A 89 7.52 -2.51 24.62
CA ALA A 89 7.60 -1.19 25.23
C ALA A 89 8.57 -1.15 26.42
N GLU A 90 8.51 -2.14 27.31
CA GLU A 90 9.44 -2.27 28.43
C GLU A 90 10.88 -2.46 27.95
N LYS A 91 11.10 -3.41 27.03
CA LYS A 91 12.41 -3.74 26.45
C LYS A 91 13.11 -2.52 25.83
N TYR A 92 12.35 -1.67 25.15
CA TYR A 92 12.89 -0.52 24.41
C TYR A 92 12.64 0.85 25.07
N ASN A 93 12.13 0.85 26.31
CA ASN A 93 11.80 2.06 27.07
C ASN A 93 10.89 3.03 26.28
N VAL A 94 9.82 2.49 25.68
CA VAL A 94 8.80 3.26 24.95
C VAL A 94 7.56 3.38 25.81
N PRO A 95 7.11 4.60 26.17
CA PRO A 95 5.89 4.77 26.94
C PRO A 95 4.65 4.38 26.13
N ILE A 96 3.72 3.67 26.79
CA ILE A 96 2.39 3.38 26.25
C ILE A 96 1.39 4.30 26.94
N PHE A 97 0.51 4.93 26.16
CA PHE A 97 -0.53 5.82 26.66
C PHE A 97 -1.94 5.24 26.43
N ASP A 98 -2.88 5.70 27.26
CA ASP A 98 -4.30 5.33 27.26
C ASP A 98 -5.14 6.12 26.25
N SER A 99 -4.56 7.12 25.59
CA SER A 99 -5.22 7.89 24.54
C SER A 99 -4.26 8.23 23.39
N ILE A 100 -4.83 8.40 22.21
CA ILE A 100 -4.10 8.84 21.01
C ILE A 100 -3.49 10.22 21.23
N GLU A 101 -4.22 11.13 21.88
CA GLU A 101 -3.71 12.46 22.22
C GLU A 101 -2.41 12.36 23.02
N LYS A 102 -2.41 11.60 24.13
CA LYS A 102 -1.23 11.45 24.97
C LYS A 102 -0.09 10.72 24.26
N ALA A 103 -0.38 9.75 23.39
CA ALA A 103 0.65 9.13 22.57
C ALA A 103 1.30 10.14 21.63
N VAL A 104 0.51 10.90 20.87
CA VAL A 104 1.01 11.90 19.92
C VAL A 104 1.76 13.04 20.63
N THR A 105 1.36 13.43 21.83
CA THR A 105 2.05 14.45 22.64
C THR A 105 3.16 13.90 23.52
N VAL A 106 3.33 12.57 23.57
CA VAL A 106 4.22 11.87 24.51
C VAL A 106 3.96 12.31 25.96
N GLY A 107 2.69 12.52 26.31
CA GLY A 107 2.25 12.96 27.63
C GLY A 107 2.50 14.44 27.95
N THR A 108 2.92 15.25 26.97
CA THR A 108 3.23 16.67 27.15
C THR A 108 2.11 17.60 26.68
N ASP A 109 2.33 18.91 26.82
CA ASP A 109 1.44 19.99 26.38
C ASP A 109 1.74 20.48 24.95
N ARG A 110 2.50 19.70 24.18
CA ARG A 110 2.83 19.95 22.77
C ARG A 110 2.90 18.63 22.01
N ILE A 111 2.98 18.70 20.69
CA ILE A 111 3.33 17.54 19.87
C ILE A 111 4.85 17.57 19.71
N PRO A 112 5.64 16.66 20.30
CA PRO A 112 7.10 16.66 20.15
C PRO A 112 7.59 15.79 18.99
N VAL A 113 6.79 14.81 18.53
CA VAL A 113 7.16 13.87 17.46
C VAL A 113 7.21 14.52 16.09
N ASP A 114 7.89 13.88 15.13
CA ASP A 114 8.01 14.33 13.74
C ASP A 114 6.99 13.69 12.80
N GLY A 115 6.25 12.67 13.25
CA GLY A 115 5.21 11.99 12.48
C GLY A 115 4.40 10.99 13.30
N VAL A 116 3.32 10.49 12.70
CA VAL A 116 2.47 9.46 13.30
C VAL A 116 2.33 8.28 12.35
N ILE A 117 2.54 7.06 12.87
CA ILE A 117 2.26 5.79 12.20
C ILE A 117 0.94 5.26 12.74
N SER A 118 -0.09 5.23 11.92
CA SER A 118 -1.43 4.75 12.27
C SER A 118 -1.71 3.42 11.59
N ILE A 119 -1.96 2.38 12.40
CA ILE A 119 -2.19 1.00 11.94
C ILE A 119 -3.52 0.52 12.51
N GLY A 120 -4.59 0.74 11.75
CA GLY A 120 -5.92 0.17 12.03
C GLY A 120 -6.15 -1.09 11.20
N GLU A 121 -5.49 -2.19 11.57
CA GLU A 121 -5.60 -3.50 10.92
C GLU A 121 -5.46 -4.60 11.98
N HIS A 122 -6.19 -5.71 11.81
CA HIS A 122 -6.35 -6.76 12.83
C HIS A 122 -7.06 -6.28 14.10
N GLY A 123 -7.41 -7.22 14.98
CA GLY A 123 -8.24 -7.00 16.16
C GLY A 123 -9.72 -7.26 15.88
N GLU A 124 -10.52 -7.16 16.93
CA GLU A 124 -11.96 -7.44 16.88
C GLU A 124 -12.72 -6.15 16.57
N TYR A 125 -13.24 -6.05 15.35
CA TYR A 125 -14.02 -4.90 14.89
C TYR A 125 -15.26 -5.37 14.13
N PRO A 126 -16.37 -4.60 14.13
CA PRO A 126 -17.60 -4.99 13.46
C PRO A 126 -17.40 -5.26 11.97
N ILE A 127 -18.21 -6.17 11.43
CA ILE A 127 -18.28 -6.45 9.99
C ILE A 127 -19.60 -5.88 9.48
N ASN A 128 -19.58 -5.16 8.36
CA ASN A 128 -20.79 -4.61 7.76
C ASN A 128 -21.54 -5.68 6.93
N SER A 129 -22.71 -5.33 6.40
CA SER A 129 -23.52 -6.24 5.56
C SER A 129 -22.87 -6.67 4.24
N LYS A 130 -21.75 -6.04 3.85
CA LYS A 130 -20.95 -6.37 2.67
C LYS A 130 -19.73 -7.25 3.02
N GLY A 131 -19.60 -7.71 4.26
CA GLY A 131 -18.46 -8.51 4.69
C GLY A 131 -17.18 -7.72 4.96
N GLN A 132 -17.23 -6.39 4.95
CA GLN A 132 -16.06 -5.54 5.15
C GLN A 132 -15.84 -5.29 6.63
N GLN A 133 -14.58 -5.42 7.09
CA GLN A 133 -14.23 -5.18 8.48
C GLN A 133 -14.07 -3.67 8.74
N LEU A 134 -14.80 -3.16 9.73
CA LEU A 134 -14.87 -1.74 10.08
C LEU A 134 -13.76 -1.35 11.06
N TYR A 135 -12.50 -1.45 10.60
CA TYR A 135 -11.33 -1.05 11.35
C TYR A 135 -11.39 0.44 11.79
N PRO A 136 -10.69 0.83 12.87
CA PRO A 136 -10.86 2.13 13.51
C PRO A 136 -10.14 3.28 12.78
N ARG A 137 -9.78 3.12 11.51
CA ARG A 137 -8.93 4.05 10.74
C ARG A 137 -9.47 5.49 10.76
N ARG A 138 -10.78 5.65 10.54
CA ARG A 138 -11.49 6.93 10.63
C ARG A 138 -11.44 7.56 12.03
N ARG A 139 -11.57 6.75 13.09
CA ARG A 139 -11.51 7.20 14.48
C ARG A 139 -10.09 7.61 14.85
N PHE A 140 -9.10 6.77 14.55
CA PHE A 140 -7.68 7.06 14.76
C PHE A 140 -7.28 8.37 14.08
N PHE A 141 -7.60 8.52 12.80
CA PHE A 141 -7.29 9.74 12.06
C PHE A 141 -7.98 10.98 12.64
N LYS A 142 -9.22 10.83 13.14
CA LYS A 142 -9.91 11.91 13.87
C LYS A 142 -9.14 12.34 15.10
N GLU A 143 -8.80 11.41 15.99
CA GLU A 143 -8.16 11.73 17.26
C GLU A 143 -6.75 12.30 17.05
N ILE A 144 -6.01 11.79 16.04
CA ILE A 144 -4.73 12.37 15.60
C ILE A 144 -4.90 13.82 15.14
N THR A 145 -5.86 14.08 14.23
CA THR A 145 -6.06 15.43 13.67
C THR A 145 -6.69 16.41 14.67
N ASP A 146 -7.55 15.95 15.58
CA ASP A 146 -8.04 16.76 16.69
C ASP A 146 -6.88 17.17 17.62
N THR A 147 -5.94 16.26 17.88
CA THR A 147 -4.70 16.56 18.62
C THR A 147 -3.88 17.61 17.88
N PHE A 148 -3.70 17.49 16.56
CA PHE A 148 -2.99 18.49 15.76
C PHE A 148 -3.63 19.86 15.85
N GLN A 149 -4.96 19.94 15.79
CA GLN A 149 -5.69 21.19 15.93
C GLN A 149 -5.52 21.79 17.32
N LYS A 150 -5.66 20.97 18.38
CA LYS A 150 -5.54 21.41 19.78
C LYS A 150 -4.16 22.01 20.09
N TYR A 151 -3.10 21.37 19.60
CA TYR A 151 -1.71 21.78 19.86
C TYR A 151 -1.09 22.60 18.73
N GLN A 152 -1.89 22.98 17.73
CA GLN A 152 -1.50 23.86 16.61
C GLN A 152 -0.23 23.41 15.88
N ARG A 153 -0.01 22.09 15.79
CA ARG A 153 1.12 21.50 15.06
C ARG A 153 0.63 20.32 14.23
N VAL A 154 0.91 20.38 12.94
CA VAL A 154 0.67 19.29 11.99
C VAL A 154 1.99 18.58 11.73
N VAL A 155 1.95 17.25 11.73
CA VAL A 155 3.06 16.38 11.31
C VAL A 155 2.55 15.35 10.29
N PRO A 156 3.41 14.77 9.45
CA PRO A 156 3.04 13.69 8.54
C PRO A 156 2.33 12.52 9.25
N VAL A 157 1.35 11.95 8.57
CA VAL A 157 0.63 10.75 9.01
C VAL A 157 0.75 9.67 7.94
N PHE A 158 1.34 8.54 8.32
CA PHE A 158 1.25 7.31 7.55
C PHE A 158 0.09 6.48 8.11
N ASN A 159 -0.92 6.23 7.29
CA ASN A 159 -2.04 5.34 7.60
C ASN A 159 -1.85 4.05 6.82
N ASP A 160 -1.65 2.95 7.52
CA ASP A 160 -1.51 1.64 6.89
C ASP A 160 -2.79 1.26 6.11
N LYS A 161 -2.60 0.79 4.87
CA LYS A 161 -3.67 0.40 3.92
C LYS A 161 -4.57 1.57 3.51
N HIS A 162 -5.71 1.25 2.88
CA HIS A 162 -6.71 2.23 2.46
C HIS A 162 -7.40 2.92 3.66
N PRO A 163 -7.89 4.16 3.52
CA PRO A 163 -8.56 4.92 4.59
C PRO A 163 -9.76 4.21 5.25
N GLY A 164 -10.39 3.29 4.53
CA GLY A 164 -11.48 2.45 5.03
C GLY A 164 -12.44 2.05 3.91
N PRO A 165 -13.37 1.12 4.18
CA PRO A 165 -14.34 0.63 3.19
C PRO A 165 -15.56 1.56 3.00
N VAL A 166 -15.81 2.47 3.95
CA VAL A 166 -16.95 3.39 3.92
C VAL A 166 -16.55 4.69 3.23
N TRP A 167 -17.14 4.97 2.05
CA TRP A 167 -16.80 6.13 1.24
C TRP A 167 -16.89 7.46 2.00
N ALA A 168 -17.97 7.68 2.76
CA ALA A 168 -18.14 8.91 3.54
C ALA A 168 -17.01 9.12 4.54
N ASP A 169 -16.49 8.06 5.16
CA ASP A 169 -15.38 8.14 6.10
C ASP A 169 -14.05 8.39 5.39
N ALA A 170 -13.78 7.65 4.30
CA ALA A 170 -12.59 7.84 3.50
C ALA A 170 -12.51 9.26 2.92
N LYS A 171 -13.63 9.78 2.39
CA LYS A 171 -13.73 11.15 1.89
C LYS A 171 -13.54 12.16 3.03
N TRP A 172 -14.14 11.93 4.20
CA TRP A 172 -13.93 12.82 5.35
C TRP A 172 -12.44 12.88 5.74
N MET A 173 -11.74 11.74 5.77
CA MET A 173 -10.31 11.70 6.10
C MET A 173 -9.50 12.49 5.07
N TYR A 174 -9.80 12.32 3.79
CA TYR A 174 -9.15 13.07 2.71
C TYR A 174 -9.41 14.58 2.83
N ASP A 175 -10.67 15.00 2.94
CA ASP A 175 -11.05 16.41 3.04
C ASP A 175 -10.40 17.07 4.26
N ARG A 176 -10.37 16.37 5.40
CA ARG A 176 -9.73 16.83 6.63
C ARG A 176 -8.22 16.96 6.48
N ALA A 177 -7.56 16.00 5.82
CA ALA A 177 -6.13 16.08 5.52
C ALA A 177 -5.82 17.29 4.63
N GLN A 178 -6.65 17.56 3.62
CA GLN A 178 -6.51 18.71 2.72
C GLN A 178 -6.70 20.04 3.48
N GLU A 179 -7.78 20.17 4.25
CA GLU A 179 -8.10 21.37 5.06
C GLU A 179 -6.93 21.73 5.98
N MET A 180 -6.40 20.73 6.68
CA MET A 180 -5.32 20.91 7.65
C MET A 180 -3.92 20.88 7.04
N LYS A 181 -3.80 20.59 5.74
CA LYS A 181 -2.53 20.37 5.04
C LYS A 181 -1.66 19.29 5.70
N VAL A 182 -2.29 18.20 6.15
CA VAL A 182 -1.58 17.03 6.67
C VAL A 182 -0.85 16.34 5.51
N PRO A 183 0.47 16.12 5.59
CA PRO A 183 1.15 15.20 4.68
C PRO A 183 0.65 13.78 4.97
N PHE A 184 -0.33 13.33 4.20
CA PHE A 184 -1.08 12.11 4.45
C PHE A 184 -0.75 11.05 3.41
N MET A 185 -0.22 9.91 3.86
CA MET A 185 0.03 8.74 3.03
C MET A 185 -0.86 7.60 3.51
N ALA A 186 -1.59 6.99 2.59
CA ALA A 186 -2.38 5.79 2.78
C ALA A 186 -2.33 4.96 1.50
N GLY A 187 -2.52 3.65 1.60
CA GLY A 187 -2.61 2.77 0.42
C GLY A 187 -1.91 1.43 0.58
N SER A 188 -1.89 0.70 -0.53
CA SER A 188 -1.24 -0.59 -0.67
C SER A 188 0.28 -0.44 -0.63
N SER A 189 0.97 -1.42 -0.02
CA SER A 189 2.43 -1.55 -0.18
C SER A 189 2.82 -2.24 -1.49
N LEU A 190 1.87 -2.91 -2.17
CA LEU A 190 2.17 -3.71 -3.36
C LEU A 190 2.64 -2.90 -4.59
N PRO A 191 2.22 -1.65 -4.82
CA PRO A 191 2.82 -0.81 -5.87
C PRO A 191 4.34 -0.66 -5.75
N LEU A 192 4.90 -0.83 -4.55
CA LEU A 192 6.33 -0.73 -4.23
C LEU A 192 7.04 -2.09 -4.22
N THR A 193 6.34 -3.19 -4.50
CA THR A 193 6.92 -4.53 -4.49
C THR A 193 7.79 -4.81 -5.72
N GLN A 194 8.61 -5.85 -5.62
CA GLN A 194 9.37 -6.37 -6.76
C GLN A 194 8.43 -7.08 -7.74
N ARG A 195 8.65 -6.88 -9.04
CA ARG A 195 7.83 -7.47 -10.11
C ARG A 195 8.60 -8.59 -10.82
N LYS A 196 7.86 -9.58 -11.34
CA LYS A 196 8.40 -10.65 -12.17
C LYS A 196 7.52 -10.85 -13.42
N PRO A 197 8.04 -10.64 -14.65
CA PRO A 197 9.34 -10.05 -14.95
C PRO A 197 9.47 -8.63 -14.37
N GLU A 198 10.69 -8.17 -14.16
CA GLU A 198 10.91 -6.77 -13.77
C GLU A 198 10.44 -5.88 -14.94
N LEU A 199 9.40 -5.09 -14.68
CA LEU A 199 8.82 -4.20 -15.66
C LEU A 199 8.65 -2.81 -15.03
N ASN A 200 9.29 -1.84 -15.64
CA ASN A 200 9.13 -0.42 -15.36
C ASN A 200 8.68 0.25 -16.65
N LEU A 201 7.36 0.38 -16.84
CA LEU A 201 6.80 1.11 -17.99
C LEU A 201 7.33 2.55 -17.98
N PRO A 202 7.72 3.19 -19.09
CA PRO A 202 7.98 4.63 -19.09
C PRO A 202 6.72 5.46 -18.78
N LEU A 203 6.87 6.67 -18.23
CA LEU A 203 5.74 7.61 -18.15
C LEU A 203 5.35 8.05 -19.56
N GLY A 204 4.05 8.16 -19.82
CA GLY A 204 3.52 8.47 -21.15
C GLY A 204 3.60 7.29 -22.12
N SER A 205 3.63 6.05 -21.62
CA SER A 205 3.58 4.87 -22.49
C SER A 205 2.25 4.81 -23.24
N ASP A 206 2.26 4.29 -24.46
CA ASP A 206 1.02 3.91 -25.12
C ASP A 206 0.53 2.57 -24.54
N ILE A 207 -0.68 2.55 -24.01
CA ILE A 207 -1.31 1.36 -23.43
C ILE A 207 -2.68 1.21 -24.08
N GLU A 208 -2.84 0.18 -24.90
CA GLU A 208 -4.08 -0.07 -25.64
C GLU A 208 -5.16 -0.73 -24.77
N ALA A 209 -4.76 -1.63 -23.86
CA ALA A 209 -5.64 -2.35 -22.96
C ALA A 209 -4.87 -2.90 -21.75
N ALA A 210 -5.56 -3.20 -20.65
CA ALA A 210 -4.98 -3.83 -19.48
C ALA A 210 -5.97 -4.77 -18.80
N VAL A 211 -5.49 -5.97 -18.45
CA VAL A 211 -6.20 -6.95 -17.62
C VAL A 211 -5.33 -7.31 -16.42
N GLY A 212 -5.90 -7.24 -15.23
CA GLY A 212 -5.30 -7.76 -14.00
C GLY A 212 -6.05 -9.00 -13.51
N ILE A 213 -5.34 -9.88 -12.78
CA ILE A 213 -5.94 -11.01 -12.07
C ILE A 213 -5.36 -11.02 -10.64
N GLY A 214 -6.23 -10.80 -9.66
CA GLY A 214 -5.97 -10.90 -8.23
C GLY A 214 -6.43 -12.25 -7.67
N TYR A 215 -6.58 -12.31 -6.35
CA TYR A 215 -7.14 -13.47 -5.65
C TYR A 215 -7.73 -13.05 -4.30
N SER A 216 -8.64 -13.86 -3.76
CA SER A 216 -9.23 -13.71 -2.42
C SER A 216 -10.19 -12.51 -2.27
N GLU A 217 -10.58 -12.24 -1.02
CA GLU A 217 -11.68 -11.36 -0.64
C GLU A 217 -11.54 -9.94 -1.22
N LEU A 218 -12.67 -9.40 -1.68
CA LEU A 218 -12.74 -8.12 -2.39
C LEU A 218 -12.23 -6.92 -1.57
N ASP A 219 -12.48 -6.91 -0.26
CA ASP A 219 -12.08 -5.79 0.59
C ASP A 219 -10.57 -5.79 0.86
N ARG A 220 -10.04 -6.92 1.38
CA ARG A 220 -8.64 -7.00 1.82
C ARG A 220 -7.66 -7.19 0.67
N TYR A 221 -7.97 -8.03 -0.30
CA TYR A 221 -7.08 -8.32 -1.43
C TYR A 221 -7.50 -7.59 -2.71
N GLY A 222 -8.80 -7.35 -2.92
CA GLY A 222 -9.27 -6.62 -4.10
C GLY A 222 -8.69 -5.21 -4.19
N PHE A 223 -8.62 -4.46 -3.08
CA PHE A 223 -8.00 -3.12 -3.11
C PHE A 223 -6.50 -3.17 -3.45
N HIS A 224 -5.79 -4.19 -2.95
CA HIS A 224 -4.38 -4.41 -3.25
C HIS A 224 -4.15 -4.70 -4.74
N ALA A 225 -5.02 -5.54 -5.31
CA ALA A 225 -5.01 -5.85 -6.73
C ALA A 225 -5.34 -4.61 -7.59
N LEU A 226 -6.30 -3.79 -7.16
CA LEU A 226 -6.62 -2.49 -7.79
C LEU A 226 -5.42 -1.55 -7.78
N GLU A 227 -4.75 -1.35 -6.64
CA GLU A 227 -3.58 -0.46 -6.60
C GLU A 227 -2.39 -0.99 -7.40
N CYS A 228 -2.17 -2.31 -7.43
CA CYS A 228 -1.19 -2.94 -8.33
C CYS A 228 -1.50 -2.64 -9.80
N PHE A 229 -2.76 -2.79 -10.19
CA PHE A 229 -3.21 -2.52 -11.55
C PHE A 229 -3.03 -1.03 -11.89
N GLN A 230 -3.53 -0.15 -11.03
CA GLN A 230 -3.51 1.30 -11.21
C GLN A 230 -2.09 1.85 -11.37
N CYS A 231 -1.14 1.41 -10.54
CA CYS A 231 0.24 1.90 -10.60
C CYS A 231 0.95 1.61 -11.95
N LEU A 232 0.45 0.65 -12.74
CA LEU A 232 0.93 0.36 -14.08
C LEU A 232 0.20 1.19 -15.13
N VAL A 233 -1.13 1.19 -15.11
CA VAL A 233 -1.93 1.88 -16.14
C VAL A 233 -1.89 3.40 -16.02
N GLU A 234 -1.60 3.95 -14.84
CA GLU A 234 -1.39 5.39 -14.64
C GLU A 234 -0.10 5.90 -15.29
N ARG A 235 0.73 5.01 -15.83
CA ARG A 235 1.91 5.40 -16.61
C ARG A 235 1.60 5.65 -18.08
N ARG A 236 0.35 5.41 -18.51
CA ARG A 236 -0.08 5.65 -19.89
C ARG A 236 -0.12 7.14 -20.26
N GLN A 237 -0.10 7.43 -21.55
CA GLN A 237 -0.35 8.79 -22.05
C GLN A 237 -1.77 9.24 -21.69
N GLY A 238 -1.91 10.43 -21.11
CA GLY A 238 -3.22 10.98 -20.71
C GLY A 238 -3.78 10.42 -19.40
N ALA A 239 -2.97 9.66 -18.65
CA ALA A 239 -3.31 9.16 -17.32
C ALA A 239 -3.68 10.27 -16.30
N GLU A 240 -4.04 9.84 -15.08
CA GLU A 240 -4.39 10.72 -13.96
C GLU A 240 -5.59 11.64 -14.23
N SER A 241 -6.42 11.29 -15.21
CA SER A 241 -7.67 11.99 -15.56
C SER A 241 -8.82 11.69 -14.60
N GLY A 242 -8.68 10.70 -13.71
CA GLY A 242 -9.75 10.19 -12.84
C GLY A 242 -10.57 9.04 -13.45
N VAL A 243 -11.47 8.48 -12.63
CA VAL A 243 -12.37 7.36 -12.98
C VAL A 243 -13.78 7.90 -13.24
N GLU A 244 -14.37 7.52 -14.36
CA GLU A 244 -15.73 7.87 -14.78
C GLU A 244 -16.76 7.02 -14.04
N TRP A 245 -16.57 5.70 -14.04
CA TRP A 245 -17.43 4.75 -13.34
C TRP A 245 -16.68 3.47 -12.97
N VAL A 246 -17.23 2.75 -11.98
CA VAL A 246 -16.80 1.42 -11.55
C VAL A 246 -18.03 0.52 -11.45
N GLN A 247 -17.92 -0.71 -11.92
CA GLN A 247 -18.91 -1.75 -11.83
C GLN A 247 -18.26 -3.03 -11.30
N TYR A 248 -18.97 -3.72 -10.41
CA TYR A 248 -18.63 -5.09 -10.03
C TYR A 248 -19.56 -6.05 -10.77
N LEU A 249 -18.98 -7.10 -11.35
CA LEU A 249 -19.69 -8.17 -12.04
C LEU A 249 -19.25 -9.52 -11.46
N ASP A 250 -20.19 -10.45 -11.33
CA ASP A 250 -19.97 -11.83 -10.91
C ASP A 250 -20.76 -12.80 -11.81
N GLY A 251 -20.52 -14.10 -11.64
CA GLY A 251 -21.19 -15.17 -12.38
C GLY A 251 -21.12 -14.98 -13.90
N ASP A 252 -22.21 -15.31 -14.60
CA ASP A 252 -22.28 -15.23 -16.06
C ASP A 252 -22.05 -13.81 -16.58
N ALA A 253 -22.51 -12.78 -15.85
CA ALA A 253 -22.37 -11.39 -16.27
C ALA A 253 -20.90 -10.95 -16.36
N MET A 254 -20.05 -11.45 -15.46
CA MET A 254 -18.60 -11.25 -15.55
C MET A 254 -18.03 -11.92 -16.79
N TRP A 255 -18.37 -13.18 -17.04
CA TRP A 255 -17.77 -13.92 -18.15
C TRP A 255 -18.23 -13.42 -19.53
N ASN A 256 -19.46 -12.91 -19.62
CA ASN A 256 -20.01 -12.30 -20.82
C ASN A 256 -19.15 -11.13 -21.33
N VAL A 257 -18.42 -10.41 -20.46
CA VAL A 257 -17.54 -9.31 -20.93
C VAL A 257 -16.39 -9.80 -21.82
N LEU A 258 -15.93 -11.05 -21.60
CA LEU A 258 -14.94 -11.70 -22.45
C LEU A 258 -15.60 -12.27 -23.70
N ASP A 259 -16.75 -12.93 -23.53
CA ASP A 259 -17.45 -13.60 -24.64
C ASP A 259 -17.97 -12.60 -25.68
N GLU A 260 -18.39 -11.40 -25.25
CA GLU A 260 -18.82 -10.30 -26.11
C GLU A 260 -17.66 -9.43 -26.61
N GLY A 261 -16.43 -9.68 -26.13
CA GLY A 261 -15.22 -8.98 -26.57
C GLY A 261 -15.05 -7.56 -26.03
N LEU A 262 -15.81 -7.17 -25.00
CA LEU A 262 -15.62 -5.91 -24.29
C LEU A 262 -14.24 -5.87 -23.62
N VAL A 263 -13.82 -7.00 -23.06
CA VAL A 263 -12.45 -7.25 -22.62
C VAL A 263 -11.83 -8.30 -23.53
N SER A 264 -10.62 -8.06 -24.01
CA SER A 264 -9.94 -8.99 -24.93
C SER A 264 -9.72 -10.38 -24.28
N PRO A 265 -10.28 -11.46 -24.87
CA PRO A 265 -10.03 -12.82 -24.39
C PRO A 265 -8.56 -13.22 -24.46
N ASP A 266 -7.85 -12.78 -25.49
CA ASP A 266 -6.41 -13.04 -25.66
C ASP A 266 -5.59 -12.38 -24.54
N LEU A 267 -5.93 -11.14 -24.16
CA LEU A 267 -5.26 -10.44 -23.07
C LEU A 267 -5.55 -11.09 -21.71
N PHE A 268 -6.80 -11.52 -21.48
CA PHE A 268 -7.17 -12.28 -20.29
C PHE A 268 -6.38 -13.60 -20.21
N ASN A 269 -6.35 -14.37 -21.30
CA ASN A 269 -5.61 -15.63 -21.35
C ASN A 269 -4.10 -15.44 -21.12
N ALA A 270 -3.52 -14.36 -21.65
CA ALA A 270 -2.13 -14.00 -21.41
C ALA A 270 -1.87 -13.65 -19.93
N ALA A 271 -2.74 -12.86 -19.30
CA ALA A 271 -2.67 -12.56 -17.87
C ALA A 271 -2.80 -13.84 -17.03
N LEU A 272 -3.77 -14.70 -17.35
CA LEU A 272 -4.01 -15.96 -16.67
C LEU A 272 -2.83 -16.94 -16.81
N ALA A 273 -2.12 -16.94 -17.93
CA ALA A 273 -0.91 -17.75 -18.12
C ALA A 273 0.23 -17.34 -17.17
N ALA A 274 0.27 -16.08 -16.71
CA ALA A 274 1.26 -15.60 -15.76
C ALA A 274 0.91 -15.89 -14.29
N VAL A 275 -0.36 -16.20 -13.99
CA VAL A 275 -0.81 -16.54 -12.64
C VAL A 275 -0.27 -17.91 -12.21
N PRO A 276 0.36 -18.03 -11.02
CA PRO A 276 0.79 -19.33 -10.49
C PRO A 276 -0.36 -20.34 -10.44
N LYS A 277 -0.15 -21.53 -11.02
CA LYS A 277 -1.16 -22.60 -11.11
C LYS A 277 -1.31 -23.37 -9.79
N VAL A 278 -1.81 -22.66 -8.78
CA VAL A 278 -2.06 -23.20 -7.42
C VAL A 278 -3.39 -23.92 -7.30
N ARG A 279 -4.38 -23.57 -8.14
CA ARG A 279 -5.67 -24.26 -8.28
C ARG A 279 -5.73 -24.98 -9.63
N GLN A 280 -6.44 -26.11 -9.65
CA GLN A 280 -6.72 -26.92 -10.84
C GLN A 280 -8.18 -26.68 -11.26
N GLY A 281 -8.49 -26.81 -12.55
CA GLY A 281 -9.84 -26.59 -13.10
C GLY A 281 -9.92 -25.36 -14.00
N ASP A 282 -11.09 -25.18 -14.61
CA ASP A 282 -11.39 -23.95 -15.35
C ASP A 282 -11.64 -22.81 -14.37
N VAL A 283 -11.08 -21.64 -14.64
CA VAL A 283 -11.35 -20.43 -13.84
C VAL A 283 -12.81 -20.01 -13.93
N ARG A 284 -13.51 -20.41 -15.02
CA ARG A 284 -14.93 -20.14 -15.22
C ARG A 284 -15.83 -20.93 -14.27
N ASP A 285 -15.31 -21.99 -13.66
CA ASP A 285 -16.01 -22.80 -12.66
C ASP A 285 -15.84 -22.27 -11.23
N ASP A 286 -15.05 -21.20 -11.00
CA ASP A 286 -14.84 -20.62 -9.67
C ASP A 286 -16.05 -19.76 -9.26
N PRO A 287 -16.85 -20.19 -8.26
CA PRO A 287 -18.07 -19.47 -7.87
C PRO A 287 -17.77 -18.16 -7.14
N ASP A 288 -16.54 -17.96 -6.68
CA ASP A 288 -16.11 -16.77 -5.95
C ASP A 288 -15.42 -15.74 -6.87
N ALA A 289 -15.28 -16.06 -8.16
CA ALA A 289 -14.64 -15.16 -9.12
C ALA A 289 -15.49 -13.92 -9.38
N GLY A 290 -14.80 -12.77 -9.42
CA GLY A 290 -15.43 -11.47 -9.60
C GLY A 290 -14.60 -10.55 -10.48
N LEU A 291 -15.24 -9.53 -11.04
CA LEU A 291 -14.62 -8.55 -11.91
C LEU A 291 -14.94 -7.14 -11.45
N PHE A 292 -13.89 -6.36 -11.20
CA PHE A 292 -13.96 -4.91 -11.22
C PHE A 292 -13.72 -4.42 -12.64
N LEU A 293 -14.78 -3.91 -13.26
CA LEU A 293 -14.73 -3.22 -14.55
C LEU A 293 -14.84 -1.72 -14.29
N PHE A 294 -13.98 -0.92 -14.89
CA PHE A 294 -13.99 0.52 -14.68
C PHE A 294 -13.49 1.28 -15.89
N ARG A 295 -14.05 2.47 -16.11
CA ARG A 295 -13.66 3.37 -17.18
C ARG A 295 -13.03 4.62 -16.62
N TYR A 296 -11.91 5.01 -17.18
CA TYR A 296 -11.24 6.27 -16.88
C TYR A 296 -11.82 7.41 -17.72
N ASN A 297 -11.67 8.65 -17.26
CA ASN A 297 -12.21 9.82 -17.96
C ASN A 297 -11.59 10.08 -19.35
N ASP A 298 -10.44 9.47 -19.65
CA ASP A 298 -9.82 9.48 -20.99
C ASP A 298 -10.39 8.40 -21.93
N GLY A 299 -11.34 7.61 -21.45
CA GLY A 299 -12.00 6.54 -22.18
C GLY A 299 -11.35 5.16 -22.02
N PHE A 300 -10.21 5.05 -21.35
CA PHE A 300 -9.53 3.76 -21.12
C PHE A 300 -10.40 2.83 -20.27
N LEU A 301 -10.50 1.57 -20.66
CA LEU A 301 -11.25 0.53 -19.93
C LEU A 301 -10.27 -0.38 -19.20
N GLY A 302 -10.39 -0.45 -17.87
CA GLY A 302 -9.65 -1.37 -17.03
C GLY A 302 -10.51 -2.54 -16.57
N ALA A 303 -9.93 -3.74 -16.59
CA ALA A 303 -10.57 -4.96 -16.11
C ALA A 303 -9.65 -5.67 -15.11
N LEU A 304 -10.14 -5.84 -13.88
CA LEU A 304 -9.44 -6.57 -12.83
C LEU A 304 -10.31 -7.73 -12.33
N PHE A 305 -9.92 -8.94 -12.68
CA PHE A 305 -10.52 -10.16 -12.15
C PHE A 305 -9.94 -10.49 -10.77
N MET A 306 -10.72 -11.15 -9.93
CA MET A 306 -10.37 -11.57 -8.56
C MET A 306 -10.62 -13.05 -8.36
#